data_AF-A0A850KMW0-F1
#
_entry.id   AF-A0A850KMW0-F1
#
_cell.length_a   1.000
_cell.length_b   1.000
_cell.length_c   1.000
_cell.angle_alpha   90.00
_cell.angle_beta   90.00
_cell.angle_gamma   90.00
#
_symmetry.space_group_name_H-M   'P 1'
#
loop_
_entity.id
_entity.type
_entity.pdbx_description
1 polymer ?
#
loop_
_entity_poly.entity_id
_entity_poly.type
_entity_poly.pdbx_seq_one_letter_code
_entity_poly.pdbx_strand_id
1 'polypeptide(L)'
;MTAMTINIYTATPRHEALQTIKDAALSATGWIAGHAFYSNTAATLHAVIERNHLGEFLDVLIDQNFTREDDASVQLLRTMEKSGDNREVNVTCAITFQHDDPDLRHHVAAVPG
;
A
#
# COMPACT_ATOMS: atom_id res chain seq x y z
N MET A 1 -21.29 -3.28 -0.04
CA MET A 1 -19.93 -3.19 0.52
C MET A 1 -19.09 -2.41 -0.48
N THR A 2 -18.56 -1.25 -0.12
CA THR A 2 -17.75 -0.44 -1.03
C THR A 2 -16.31 -0.95 -0.97
N ALA A 3 -15.73 -1.27 -2.13
CA ALA A 3 -14.34 -1.68 -2.26
C ALA A 3 -13.57 -0.63 -3.06
N MET A 4 -12.32 -0.39 -2.67
CA MET A 4 -11.46 0.62 -3.26
C MET A 4 -10.05 0.08 -3.45
N THR A 5 -9.37 0.60 -4.47
CA THR A 5 -7.95 0.32 -4.74
C THR A 5 -7.16 1.61 -4.74
N ILE A 6 -5.98 1.60 -4.12
CA ILE A 6 -5.01 2.69 -4.13
C ILE A 6 -3.71 2.15 -4.71
N ASN A 7 -3.18 2.84 -5.72
CA ASN A 7 -1.88 2.51 -6.29
C ASN A 7 -0.78 3.26 -5.54
N ILE A 8 0.20 2.50 -5.06
CA ILE A 8 1.29 2.96 -4.20
C ILE A 8 2.61 2.61 -4.88
N TYR A 9 3.49 3.59 -5.01
CA TYR A 9 4.86 3.44 -5.50
C TYR A 9 5.82 3.88 -4.41
N THR A 10 6.83 3.07 -4.12
CA THR A 10 7.76 3.37 -3.04
C THR A 10 9.14 2.78 -3.28
N ALA A 11 10.19 3.51 -2.90
CA ALA A 11 11.55 3.01 -2.81
C ALA A 11 11.85 2.36 -1.43
N THR A 12 10.89 2.42 -0.50
CA THR A 12 11.03 1.82 0.83
C THR A 12 11.15 0.29 0.73
N PRO A 13 12.06 -0.34 1.49
CA PRO A 13 12.18 -1.79 1.53
C PRO A 13 10.84 -2.48 1.79
N ARG A 14 10.58 -3.58 1.06
CA ARG A 14 9.29 -4.28 1.06
C ARG A 14 8.73 -4.59 2.45
N HIS A 15 9.58 -5.02 3.38
CA HIS A 15 9.14 -5.37 4.73
C HIS A 15 8.70 -4.13 5.52
N GLU A 16 9.49 -3.06 5.48
CA GLU A 16 9.14 -1.77 6.09
C GLU A 16 7.87 -1.21 5.47
N ALA A 17 7.78 -1.17 4.14
CA ALA A 17 6.63 -0.64 3.44
C ALA A 17 5.33 -1.35 3.83
N LEU A 18 5.35 -2.68 3.92
CA LEU A 18 4.21 -3.45 4.38
C LEU A 18 3.90 -3.19 5.85
N GLN A 19 4.92 -3.09 6.71
CA GLN A 19 4.72 -2.80 8.12
C GLN A 19 4.08 -1.42 8.32
N THR A 20 4.56 -0.39 7.62
CA THR A 20 4.00 0.96 7.66
C THR A 20 2.53 0.99 7.24
N ILE A 21 2.17 0.30 6.14
CA ILE A 21 0.78 0.23 5.69
C ILE A 21 -0.10 -0.49 6.73
N LYS A 22 0.43 -1.54 7.38
CA LYS A 22 -0.30 -2.23 8.46
C LYS A 22 -0.54 -1.32 9.66
N ASP A 23 0.50 -0.64 10.11
CA ASP A 23 0.43 0.24 11.26
C ASP A 23 -0.51 1.42 11.00
N ALA A 24 -0.49 1.97 9.79
CA ALA A 24 -1.44 3.00 9.35
C ALA A 24 -2.89 2.51 9.35
N ALA A 25 -3.14 1.27 8.89
CA ALA A 25 -4.49 0.71 8.90
C ALA A 25 -4.99 0.48 10.33
N LEU A 26 -4.12 0.01 11.22
CA LEU A 26 -4.43 -0.21 12.63
C LEU A 26 -4.65 1.10 13.40
N SER A 27 -3.88 2.16 13.11
CA SER A 27 -4.10 3.48 13.72
C SER A 27 -5.42 4.09 13.28
N ALA A 28 -5.82 3.87 12.03
CA ALA A 28 -7.10 4.28 11.46
C ALA A 28 -8.30 3.40 11.90
N THR A 29 -8.22 2.74 13.06
CA THR A 29 -9.24 1.82 13.61
C THR A 29 -9.60 0.62 12.72
N GLY A 30 -8.79 0.35 11.70
CA GLY A 30 -9.01 -0.74 10.76
C GLY A 30 -8.25 -2.01 11.14
N TRP A 31 -8.32 -2.99 10.24
CA TRP A 31 -7.53 -4.22 10.35
C TRP A 31 -7.13 -4.76 8.97
N ILE A 32 -6.19 -5.71 9.00
CA ILE A 32 -5.66 -6.35 7.79
C ILE A 32 -6.47 -7.58 7.45
N ALA A 33 -7.05 -7.59 6.26
CA ALA A 33 -7.77 -8.73 5.70
C ALA A 33 -6.83 -9.73 5.02
N GLY A 34 -5.69 -9.26 4.50
CA GLY A 34 -4.70 -10.14 3.88
C GLY A 34 -3.63 -9.39 3.11
N HIS A 35 -2.67 -10.13 2.56
CA HIS A 35 -1.70 -9.60 1.61
C HIS A 35 -1.30 -10.70 0.62
N ALA A 36 -0.86 -10.30 -0.58
CA ALA A 36 -0.33 -11.20 -1.58
C ALA A 36 0.95 -10.60 -2.19
N PHE A 37 1.95 -11.44 -2.40
CA PHE A 37 3.15 -11.08 -3.16
C PHE A 37 3.03 -11.65 -4.56
N TYR A 38 3.18 -10.81 -5.58
CA TYR A 38 3.17 -11.24 -6.98
C TYR A 38 4.58 -11.37 -7.54
N SER A 39 5.50 -10.51 -7.10
CA SER A 39 6.91 -10.52 -7.47
C SER A 39 7.76 -9.87 -6.38
N ASN A 40 9.05 -9.73 -6.64
CA ASN A 40 9.93 -8.92 -5.78
C ASN A 40 9.59 -7.42 -5.83
N THR A 41 8.91 -6.97 -6.88
CA THR A 41 8.58 -5.56 -7.12
C THR A 41 7.09 -5.24 -6.96
N ALA A 42 6.23 -6.23 -6.74
CA ALA A 42 4.78 -6.02 -6.65
C ALA A 42 4.12 -6.84 -5.55
N ALA A 43 3.26 -6.18 -4.77
CA ALA A 43 2.43 -6.81 -3.75
C ALA A 43 1.07 -6.11 -3.62
N THR A 44 0.10 -6.80 -3.05
CA THR A 44 -1.14 -6.19 -2.55
C THR A 44 -1.29 -6.39 -1.06
N LEU A 45 -1.88 -5.41 -0.40
CA LEU A 45 -2.32 -5.50 0.98
C LEU A 45 -3.78 -5.07 1.05
N HIS A 46 -4.61 -5.91 1.66
CA HIS A 46 -6.03 -5.68 1.84
C HIS A 46 -6.31 -5.32 3.30
N ALA A 47 -7.00 -4.21 3.50
CA ALA A 47 -7.42 -3.73 4.80
C ALA A 47 -8.93 -3.44 4.80
N VAL A 48 -9.52 -3.44 5.98
CA VAL A 48 -10.86 -2.93 6.24
C VAL A 48 -10.71 -1.73 7.16
N ILE A 49 -11.22 -0.57 6.75
CA ILE A 49 -11.05 0.69 7.48
C ILE A 49 -12.42 1.38 7.57
N GLU A 50 -12.72 1.96 8.74
CA GLU A 50 -13.91 2.80 8.89
C GLU A 50 -13.79 4.06 8.02
N ARG A 51 -14.86 4.42 7.31
CA ARG A 51 -14.83 5.48 6.30
C ARG A 51 -14.42 6.85 6.83
N ASN A 52 -14.75 7.17 8.08
CA ASN A 52 -14.35 8.39 8.79
C ASN A 52 -12.85 8.46 9.11
N HIS A 53 -12.11 7.34 9.05
CA HIS A 53 -10.67 7.27 9.31
C HIS A 53 -9.82 7.09 8.03
N LEU A 54 -10.47 7.09 6.85
CA LEU A 54 -9.75 6.95 5.57
C LEU A 54 -8.79 8.11 5.28
N GLY A 55 -9.11 9.34 5.74
CA GLY A 55 -8.23 10.50 5.61
C GLY A 55 -6.93 10.32 6.40
N GLU A 56 -7.04 9.93 7.67
CA GLU A 56 -5.90 9.65 8.55
C GLU A 56 -4.99 8.57 7.98
N PHE A 57 -5.56 7.46 7.52
CA PHE A 57 -4.82 6.39 6.85
C PHE A 57 -4.00 6.93 5.66
N LEU A 58 -4.60 7.78 4.83
CA LEU A 58 -3.91 8.35 3.67
C LEU A 58 -2.82 9.32 4.05
N ASP A 59 -3.04 10.15 5.06
CA ASP A 59 -2.07 11.15 5.48
C ASP A 59 -0.81 10.46 6.01
N VAL A 60 -0.94 9.35 6.76
CA VAL A 60 0.22 8.51 7.15
C VAL A 60 0.97 7.98 5.93
N LEU A 61 0.26 7.55 4.88
CA LEU A 61 0.93 7.11 3.64
C LEU A 61 1.62 8.28 2.91
N ILE A 62 1.06 9.50 2.94
CA ILE A 62 1.72 10.69 2.34
C ILE A 62 3.03 10.96 3.09
N ASP A 63 2.95 11.02 4.42
CA ASP A 63 4.07 11.42 5.28
C ASP A 63 5.26 10.46 5.19
N GLN A 64 5.01 9.21 4.79
CA GLN A 64 6.01 8.15 4.67
C GLN A 64 6.56 7.97 3.24
N ASN A 65 6.43 8.99 2.38
CA ASN A 65 6.92 9.02 1.00
C ASN A 65 6.34 7.94 0.08
N PHE A 66 5.15 7.41 0.38
CA PHE A 66 4.45 6.57 -0.58
C PHE A 66 3.87 7.45 -1.68
N THR A 67 4.52 7.42 -2.84
CA THR A 67 4.07 8.16 -4.02
C THR A 67 2.80 7.50 -4.55
N ARG A 68 1.78 8.31 -4.84
CA ARG A 68 0.48 7.84 -5.32
C ARG A 68 0.21 8.45 -6.69
N GLU A 69 -0.27 7.64 -7.61
CA GLU A 69 -0.48 8.06 -8.99
C GLU A 69 -1.86 8.69 -9.23
N ASP A 70 -2.80 8.49 -8.29
CA ASP A 70 -4.21 8.83 -8.50
C ASP A 70 -4.74 9.85 -7.48
N ASP A 71 -4.60 11.13 -7.83
CA ASP A 71 -5.22 12.25 -7.11
C ASP A 71 -6.75 12.13 -7.06
N ALA A 72 -7.40 11.48 -8.05
CA ALA A 72 -8.84 11.28 -8.05
C ALA A 72 -9.27 10.27 -6.97
N SER A 73 -8.48 9.20 -6.75
CA SER A 73 -8.70 8.28 -5.62
C SER A 73 -8.54 8.98 -4.27
N VAL A 74 -7.54 9.86 -4.11
CA VAL A 74 -7.35 10.65 -2.88
C VAL A 74 -8.52 11.62 -2.65
N GLN A 75 -8.99 12.27 -3.71
CA GLN A 75 -10.09 13.22 -3.61
C GLN A 75 -11.43 12.55 -3.37
N LEU A 76 -11.66 11.37 -3.97
CA LEU A 76 -12.79 10.51 -3.65
C LEU A 76 -12.78 10.11 -2.17
N LEU A 77 -11.61 9.74 -1.64
CA LEU A 77 -11.44 9.35 -0.24
C LEU A 77 -11.78 10.48 0.74
N ARG A 78 -11.22 11.67 0.52
CA ARG A 78 -11.54 12.86 1.32
C ARG A 78 -12.99 13.29 1.19
N THR A 79 -13.66 12.93 0.10
CA THR A 79 -15.10 13.16 -0.09
C THR A 79 -15.94 12.13 0.66
N MET A 80 -15.50 10.86 0.67
CA MET A 80 -16.15 9.78 1.42
C MET A 80 -16.07 10.00 2.93
N GLU A 81 -14.93 10.43 3.45
CA GLU A 81 -14.74 10.78 4.87
C GLU A 81 -15.78 11.82 5.34
N LYS A 82 -15.99 12.88 4.54
CA LYS A 82 -16.92 13.98 4.85
C LYS A 82 -18.40 13.58 4.92
N SER A 83 -18.75 12.36 4.52
CA SER A 83 -20.14 11.87 4.60
C SER A 83 -20.60 11.59 6.04
N GLY A 84 -19.68 11.50 7.01
CA GLY A 84 -20.01 11.21 8.41
C GLY A 84 -20.57 9.80 8.66
N ASP A 85 -20.41 8.91 7.67
CA ASP A 85 -20.84 7.51 7.73
C ASP A 85 -19.66 6.64 8.21
N ASN A 86 -19.85 5.87 9.29
CA ASN A 86 -18.82 4.98 9.87
C ASN A 86 -18.84 3.57 9.25
N ARG A 87 -19.38 3.41 8.05
CA ARG A 87 -19.32 2.13 7.36
C ARG A 87 -17.88 1.73 7.06
N GLU A 88 -17.62 0.45 7.25
CA GLU A 88 -16.39 -0.20 6.83
C GLU A 88 -16.24 -0.21 5.31
N VAL A 89 -15.02 0.05 4.86
CA VAL A 89 -14.63 0.06 3.45
C VAL A 89 -13.45 -0.89 3.28
N ASN A 90 -13.55 -1.75 2.26
CA ASN A 90 -12.42 -2.59 1.86
C ASN A 90 -11.44 -1.74 1.06
N VAL A 91 -10.20 -1.63 1.55
CA VAL A 91 -9.11 -0.91 0.90
C VAL A 91 -8.08 -1.91 0.39
N THR A 92 -7.77 -1.84 -0.89
CA THR A 92 -6.69 -2.59 -1.52
C THR A 92 -5.55 -1.65 -1.83
N CYS A 93 -4.41 -1.84 -1.17
CA CYS A 93 -3.17 -1.16 -1.48
C CYS A 93 -2.43 -1.99 -2.53
N ALA A 94 -2.41 -1.56 -3.78
CA ALA A 94 -1.59 -2.14 -4.83
C ALA A 94 -0.23 -1.45 -4.81
N ILE A 95 0.80 -2.18 -4.39
CA ILE A 95 2.12 -1.64 -4.05
C ILE A 95 3.13 -2.08 -5.10
N THR A 96 3.83 -1.10 -5.67
CA THR A 96 4.98 -1.29 -6.54
C THR A 96 6.23 -0.80 -5.82
N PHE A 97 7.18 -1.70 -5.59
CA PHE A 97 8.48 -1.39 -5.00
C PHE A 97 9.45 -1.02 -6.10
N GLN A 98 9.92 0.23 -6.07
CA GLN A 98 11.03 0.67 -6.89
C GLN A 98 12.31 0.00 -6.38
N HIS A 99 12.94 -0.77 -7.26
CA HIS A 99 14.23 -1.40 -7.00
C HIS A 99 15.21 -0.82 -8.01
N ASP A 100 16.09 0.07 -7.56
CA ASP A 100 17.10 0.70 -8.41
C ASP A 100 18.35 -0.18 -8.59
N ASP A 101 18.43 -1.32 -7.89
CA ASP A 101 19.58 -2.20 -8.01
C ASP A 101 19.52 -2.97 -9.33
N PRO A 102 20.50 -2.82 -10.23
CA PRO A 102 20.57 -3.62 -11.45
C PRO A 102 20.65 -5.09 -11.04
N ASP A 103 19.71 -5.87 -11.55
CA ASP A 103 19.62 -7.32 -11.45
C ASP A 103 21.03 -7.92 -11.43
N LEU A 104 21.52 -8.28 -10.24
CA LEU A 104 22.87 -8.80 -10.04
C LEU A 104 22.91 -10.21 -10.65
N ARG A 105 23.05 -10.25 -11.97
CA ARG A 105 23.46 -11.45 -12.71
C ARG A 105 24.85 -11.80 -12.20
N HIS A 106 24.90 -12.61 -11.15
CA HIS A 106 26.16 -13.15 -10.64
C HIS A 106 26.84 -13.91 -11.78
N HIS A 107 28.09 -13.54 -12.06
CA HIS A 107 28.90 -14.24 -13.04
C HIS A 107 29.18 -15.65 -12.52
N VAL A 108 28.42 -16.64 -13.00
CA VAL A 108 28.67 -18.06 -12.66
C VAL A 108 29.94 -18.47 -13.38
N ALA A 109 31.00 -18.80 -12.62
CA ALA A 109 32.20 -19.36 -13.21
C ALA A 109 31.87 -20.72 -13.85
N ALA A 110 32.38 -20.96 -15.06
CA ALA A 110 32.23 -22.25 -15.73
C ALA A 110 32.85 -23.36 -14.85
N VAL A 111 32.09 -24.42 -14.59
CA VAL A 111 32.59 -25.61 -13.89
C VAL A 111 33.51 -26.37 -14.84
N PRO A 112 34.80 -26.61 -14.50
CA PRO A 112 35.67 -27.44 -15.31
C PRO A 112 35.21 -28.90 -15.24
N GLY A 113 34.98 -29.50 -16.41
CA GLY A 113 34.82 -30.95 -16.60
C GLY A 113 36.14 -31.62 -16.93
#